data_AF-A0A1G3LAN0-F1
#
_entry.id   AF-A0A1G3LAN0-F1
#
_cell.length_a   1.000
_cell.length_b   1.000
_cell.length_c   1.000
_cell.angle_alpha   90.00
_cell.angle_beta   90.00
_cell.angle_gamma   90.00
#
_symmetry.space_group_name_H-M   'P 1'
#
loop_
_entity.id
_entity.type
_entity.pdbx_description
1 polymer ?
#
loop_
_entity_poly.entity_id
_entity_poly.type
_entity_poly.pdbx_seq_one_letter_code
_entity_poly.pdbx_strand_id
1 'polypeptide(L)'
;MKRLFFLVNLLFLLTTPGWSLEFWGVDIDGLEIQGGMSWYGNSVEDSAPDPVVMNVGFSVPFRFFSYFTFRPENQFFLNTYGFENGRTIPLEPMFDSVLFLTWIINPALGFEYPLTQEITLGTELTLAFFPRFPIFFLGKGSSQALDATGWFYSGRFFFPGVEVHGIWQFSELFALTARGYLFYPVFNLWTGDPWYDQLGLTLNFGLRFKL
;
A
#
# COMPACT_ATOMS: atom_id res chain seq x y z
N MET A 1 -6.12 16.98 29.01
CA MET A 1 -5.60 15.90 29.89
C MET A 1 -6.03 14.49 29.45
N LYS A 2 -7.31 14.20 29.18
CA LYS A 2 -7.75 12.82 28.80
C LYS A 2 -7.10 12.23 27.52
N ARG A 3 -6.85 13.05 26.49
CA ARG A 3 -6.19 12.62 25.24
C ARG A 3 -4.70 12.28 25.42
N LEU A 4 -4.01 13.01 26.31
CA LEU A 4 -2.61 12.76 26.64
C LEU A 4 -2.48 11.48 27.48
N PHE A 5 -3.43 11.23 28.39
CA PHE A 5 -3.48 9.99 29.16
C PHE A 5 -3.70 8.77 28.26
N PHE A 6 -4.57 8.86 27.25
CA PHE A 6 -4.79 7.76 26.30
C PHE A 6 -3.54 7.47 25.44
N LEU A 7 -2.88 8.51 24.93
CA LEU A 7 -1.61 8.37 24.19
C LEU A 7 -0.49 7.80 25.06
N VAL A 8 -0.39 8.21 26.32
CA VAL A 8 0.61 7.69 27.27
C VAL A 8 0.31 6.23 27.63
N ASN A 9 -0.95 5.83 27.75
CA ASN A 9 -1.30 4.41 27.99
C ASN A 9 -1.08 3.55 26.74
N LEU A 10 -1.32 4.08 25.54
CA LEU A 10 -1.02 3.40 24.28
C LEU A 10 0.49 3.21 24.11
N LEU A 11 1.30 4.23 24.45
CA LEU A 11 2.75 4.14 24.46
C LEU A 11 3.28 3.20 25.56
N PHE A 12 2.66 3.17 26.75
CA PHE A 12 3.04 2.23 27.81
C PHE A 12 2.78 0.76 27.43
N LEU A 13 1.67 0.49 26.73
CA LEU A 13 1.35 -0.83 26.17
C LEU A 13 2.34 -1.26 25.08
N LEU A 14 2.99 -0.32 24.39
CA LEU A 14 4.02 -0.58 23.36
C LEU A 14 5.44 -0.73 23.94
N THR A 15 5.65 -0.48 25.24
CA THR A 15 7.00 -0.46 25.86
C THR A 15 7.24 -1.51 26.93
N THR A 16 6.25 -2.34 27.27
CA THR A 16 6.48 -3.49 28.15
C THR A 16 6.97 -4.67 27.32
N PRO A 17 8.25 -5.07 27.41
CA PRO A 17 8.74 -6.22 26.67
C PRO A 17 8.08 -7.48 27.22
N GLY A 18 7.43 -8.26 26.36
CA GLY A 18 7.02 -9.63 26.69
C GLY A 18 5.51 -9.88 26.85
N TRP A 19 4.66 -9.10 26.18
CA TRP A 19 3.24 -9.44 26.08
C TRP A 19 2.94 -9.85 24.63
N SER A 20 3.11 -11.14 24.30
CA SER A 20 2.37 -11.67 23.17
C SER A 20 0.89 -11.50 23.48
N LEU A 21 0.23 -10.60 22.76
CA LEU A 21 -1.21 -10.35 22.89
C LEU A 21 -1.95 -11.48 22.17
N GLU A 22 -1.90 -12.68 22.75
CA GLU A 22 -2.65 -13.85 22.29
C GLU A 22 -4.14 -13.65 22.59
N PHE A 23 -4.85 -12.98 21.69
CA PHE A 23 -6.29 -12.91 21.73
C PHE A 23 -6.83 -14.00 20.81
N TRP A 24 -7.33 -15.12 21.37
CA TRP A 24 -7.96 -16.21 20.61
C TRP A 24 -7.02 -16.96 19.65
N GLY A 25 -5.74 -17.12 20.01
CA GLY A 25 -4.75 -17.80 19.15
C GLY A 25 -4.26 -16.95 17.98
N VAL A 26 -4.50 -15.63 18.04
CA VAL A 26 -3.94 -14.62 17.15
C VAL A 26 -2.73 -14.00 17.82
N ASP A 27 -1.57 -14.09 17.18
CA ASP A 27 -0.35 -13.41 17.62
C ASP A 27 -0.18 -12.09 16.84
N ILE A 28 0.14 -11.01 17.56
CA ILE A 28 0.42 -9.71 16.94
C ILE A 28 1.93 -9.63 16.75
N ASP A 29 2.37 -9.91 15.52
CA ASP A 29 3.79 -10.03 15.18
C ASP A 29 4.58 -8.74 15.39
N GLY A 30 3.93 -7.57 15.29
CA GLY A 30 4.55 -6.28 15.54
C GLY A 30 3.99 -5.13 14.71
N LEU A 31 4.68 -3.99 14.79
CA LEU A 31 4.46 -2.84 13.90
C LEU A 31 5.55 -2.81 12.85
N GLU A 32 5.18 -2.64 11.60
CA GLU A 32 6.13 -2.51 10.49
C GLU A 32 5.98 -1.15 9.81
N ILE A 33 7.12 -0.49 9.58
CA ILE A 33 7.22 0.74 8.78
C ILE A 33 8.03 0.40 7.53
N GLN A 34 7.57 0.87 6.38
CA GLN A 34 8.14 0.49 5.10
C GLN A 34 8.10 1.64 4.11
N GLY A 35 9.00 1.58 3.13
CA GLY A 35 8.98 2.46 1.98
C GLY A 35 9.54 1.76 0.76
N GLY A 36 9.26 2.31 -0.41
CA GLY A 36 9.67 1.68 -1.64
C GLY A 36 9.24 2.44 -2.88
N MET A 37 9.13 1.70 -3.98
CA MET A 37 8.80 2.23 -5.29
C MET A 37 7.64 1.44 -5.88
N SER A 38 6.72 2.17 -6.50
CA SER A 38 5.60 1.62 -7.24
C SER A 38 5.67 2.08 -8.69
N TRP A 39 5.56 1.15 -9.62
CA TRP A 39 5.39 1.40 -11.05
C TRP A 39 3.93 1.11 -11.41
N TYR A 40 3.33 1.95 -12.25
CA TYR A 40 2.00 1.70 -12.81
C TYR A 40 2.05 1.79 -14.33
N GLY A 41 1.50 0.80 -15.02
CA GLY A 41 1.43 0.83 -16.48
C GLY A 41 0.48 1.93 -16.99
N ASN A 42 0.81 2.48 -18.15
CA ASN A 42 0.03 3.50 -18.84
C ASN A 42 -0.14 3.14 -20.31
N SER A 43 -1.38 3.00 -20.76
CA SER A 43 -1.70 2.57 -22.12
C SER A 43 -1.91 3.68 -23.14
N VAL A 44 -1.89 4.95 -22.76
CA VAL A 44 -2.03 6.02 -23.76
C VAL A 44 -0.75 6.11 -24.60
N GLU A 45 -0.90 6.02 -25.91
CA GLU A 45 0.16 6.37 -26.86
C GLU A 45 0.48 7.88 -26.76
N ASP A 46 1.76 8.25 -26.95
CA ASP A 46 2.25 9.63 -26.77
C ASP A 46 2.00 10.23 -25.37
N SER A 47 1.81 9.32 -24.41
CA SER A 47 1.78 9.47 -22.95
C SER A 47 2.98 10.14 -22.29
N ALA A 48 2.82 10.63 -21.05
CA ALA A 48 3.93 10.62 -20.10
C ALA A 48 4.36 9.15 -19.84
N PRO A 49 5.65 8.91 -19.52
CA PRO A 49 6.11 7.57 -19.16
C PRO A 49 5.29 6.95 -18.04
N ASP A 50 5.32 5.61 -17.95
CA ASP A 50 4.72 4.89 -16.83
C ASP A 50 5.20 5.48 -15.50
N PRO A 51 4.29 5.95 -14.62
CA PRO A 51 4.68 6.60 -13.39
C PRO A 51 5.39 5.64 -12.46
N VAL A 52 6.58 6.06 -12.03
CA VAL A 52 7.36 5.44 -10.95
C VAL A 52 7.35 6.38 -9.76
N VAL A 53 6.68 5.96 -8.69
CA VAL A 53 6.42 6.79 -7.51
C VAL A 53 7.04 6.18 -6.26
N MET A 54 7.59 7.03 -5.39
CA MET A 54 7.99 6.60 -4.06
C MET A 54 6.76 6.45 -3.18
N ASN A 55 6.70 5.35 -2.43
CA ASN A 55 5.65 5.11 -1.46
C ASN A 55 6.24 4.97 -0.04
N VAL A 56 5.40 5.27 0.95
CA VAL A 56 5.67 5.03 2.37
C VAL A 56 4.45 4.41 3.00
N GLY A 57 4.63 3.50 3.94
CA GLY A 57 3.52 2.80 4.55
C GLY A 57 3.84 2.19 5.91
N PHE A 58 2.81 1.58 6.47
CA PHE A 58 2.91 0.81 7.69
C PHE A 58 1.95 -0.38 7.65
N SER A 59 2.28 -1.44 8.38
CA SER A 59 1.41 -2.60 8.55
C SER A 59 1.50 -3.18 9.96
N VAL A 60 0.48 -3.94 10.33
CA VAL A 60 0.42 -4.69 11.60
C VAL A 60 0.12 -6.14 11.24
N PRO A 61 1.13 -7.00 11.03
CA PRO A 61 0.91 -8.41 10.75
C PRO A 61 0.33 -9.14 11.97
N PHE A 62 -0.62 -10.03 11.70
CA PHE A 62 -1.22 -10.96 12.64
C PHE A 62 -0.94 -12.37 12.17
N ARG A 63 -0.44 -13.24 13.05
CA ARG A 63 -0.21 -14.65 12.74
C ARG A 63 -1.25 -15.53 13.43
N PHE A 64 -1.73 -16.53 12.70
CA PHE A 64 -2.68 -17.54 13.15
C PHE A 64 -2.12 -18.92 12.82
N PHE A 65 -2.28 -19.88 13.72
CA PHE A 65 -1.89 -21.28 13.48
C PHE A 65 -0.44 -21.44 12.96
N SER A 66 0.49 -20.66 13.49
CA SER A 66 1.94 -20.68 13.19
C SER A 66 2.38 -20.35 11.76
N TYR A 67 1.49 -20.34 10.77
CA TYR A 67 1.84 -20.14 9.37
C TYR A 67 0.90 -19.21 8.61
N PHE A 68 -0.33 -19.02 9.05
CA PHE A 68 -1.26 -18.12 8.37
C PHE A 68 -1.04 -16.69 8.82
N THR A 69 -1.07 -15.76 7.88
CA THR A 69 -0.95 -14.33 8.16
C THR A 69 -2.18 -13.56 7.70
N PHE A 70 -2.56 -12.56 8.49
CA PHE A 70 -3.39 -11.46 8.06
C PHE A 70 -2.60 -10.19 8.26
N ARG A 71 -2.50 -9.36 7.23
CA ARG A 71 -1.69 -8.16 7.28
C ARG A 71 -2.44 -6.99 6.67
N PRO A 72 -3.14 -6.20 7.50
CA PRO A 72 -3.62 -4.89 7.08
C PRO A 72 -2.41 -3.97 6.88
N GLU A 73 -2.28 -3.46 5.67
CA GLU A 73 -1.25 -2.51 5.30
C GLU A 73 -1.86 -1.23 4.74
N ASN A 74 -1.21 -0.11 5.04
CA ASN A 74 -1.53 1.18 4.46
C ASN A 74 -0.28 1.75 3.80
N GLN A 75 -0.39 2.19 2.55
CA GLN A 75 0.69 2.91 1.85
C GLN A 75 0.18 4.22 1.28
N PHE A 76 1.07 5.18 1.11
CA PHE A 76 0.78 6.50 0.59
C PHE A 76 1.81 6.88 -0.45
N PHE A 77 1.36 7.47 -1.54
CA PHE A 77 2.23 8.11 -2.52
C PHE A 77 1.53 9.28 -3.19
N LEU A 78 2.33 10.15 -3.77
CA LEU A 78 1.87 11.30 -4.55
C LEU A 78 2.07 11.00 -6.03
N ASN A 79 1.07 11.31 -6.86
CA ASN A 79 1.21 11.24 -8.31
C ASN A 79 0.39 12.33 -8.99
N THR A 80 0.84 12.80 -10.15
CA THR A 80 0.18 13.82 -10.96
C THR A 80 -0.62 13.18 -12.09
N TYR A 81 -1.86 13.63 -12.26
CA TYR A 81 -2.76 13.15 -13.30
C TYR A 81 -3.44 14.32 -14.02
N GLY A 82 -3.80 14.13 -15.28
CA GLY A 82 -4.72 14.98 -16.03
C GLY A 82 -5.98 14.23 -16.43
N PHE A 83 -6.93 14.95 -17.01
CA PHE A 83 -8.15 14.36 -17.58
C PHE A 83 -8.26 14.70 -19.06
N GLU A 84 -8.13 13.70 -19.91
CA GLU A 84 -8.15 13.83 -21.36
C GLU A 84 -8.99 12.72 -21.97
N ASN A 85 -9.77 13.03 -23.02
CA ASN A 85 -10.58 12.05 -23.76
C ASN A 85 -11.47 11.16 -22.87
N GLY A 86 -11.99 11.71 -21.77
CA GLY A 86 -12.87 10.98 -20.84
C GLY A 86 -12.16 10.04 -19.87
N ARG A 87 -10.82 10.09 -19.79
CA ARG A 87 -9.99 9.25 -18.91
C ARG A 87 -8.97 10.04 -18.13
N THR A 88 -8.65 9.55 -16.95
CA THR A 88 -7.52 10.08 -16.17
C THR A 88 -6.22 9.45 -16.66
N ILE A 89 -5.22 10.28 -16.93
CA ILE A 89 -3.91 9.84 -17.44
C ILE A 89 -2.79 10.39 -16.55
N PRO A 90 -1.72 9.64 -16.29
CA PRO A 90 -0.57 10.19 -15.57
C PRO A 90 0.07 11.29 -16.43
N LEU A 91 0.46 12.39 -15.78
CA LEU A 91 1.11 13.52 -16.43
C LEU A 91 2.34 13.93 -15.65
N GLU A 92 3.32 14.53 -16.34
CA GLU A 92 4.38 15.26 -15.64
C GLU A 92 3.80 16.45 -14.86
N PRO A 93 4.44 16.89 -13.76
CA PRO A 93 3.96 18.02 -12.95
C PRO A 93 3.98 19.38 -13.70
N MET A 94 2.99 19.61 -14.56
CA MET A 94 2.79 20.84 -15.33
C MET A 94 1.56 21.63 -14.85
N PHE A 95 1.27 22.78 -15.46
CA PHE A 95 0.21 23.70 -15.02
C PHE A 95 -1.20 23.07 -15.01
N ASP A 96 -1.45 22.10 -15.91
CA ASP A 96 -2.77 21.49 -16.08
C ASP A 96 -2.92 20.14 -15.34
N SER A 97 -1.88 19.69 -14.65
CA SER A 97 -1.92 18.46 -13.85
C SER A 97 -2.53 18.68 -12.46
N VAL A 98 -3.21 17.66 -11.95
CA VAL A 98 -3.76 17.56 -10.61
C VAL A 98 -2.88 16.64 -9.78
N LEU A 99 -2.36 17.12 -8.66
CA LEU A 99 -1.65 16.25 -7.71
C LEU A 99 -2.67 15.43 -6.93
N PHE A 100 -2.47 14.12 -6.86
CA PHE A 100 -3.27 13.22 -6.04
C PHE A 100 -2.43 12.59 -4.94
N LEU A 101 -2.98 12.57 -3.73
CA LEU A 101 -2.59 11.62 -2.69
C LEU A 101 -3.31 10.31 -2.95
N THR A 102 -2.56 9.27 -3.30
CA THR A 102 -3.09 7.92 -3.34
C THR A 102 -2.83 7.26 -2.00
N TRP A 103 -3.90 6.76 -1.38
CA TRP A 103 -3.83 5.91 -0.21
C TRP A 103 -4.16 4.49 -0.63
N ILE A 104 -3.23 3.56 -0.47
CA ILE A 104 -3.44 2.14 -0.69
C ILE A 104 -3.82 1.50 0.64
N ILE A 105 -5.04 0.97 0.72
CA ILE A 105 -5.54 0.16 1.83
C ILE A 105 -5.45 -1.30 1.37
N ASN A 106 -4.53 -2.06 1.95
CA ASN A 106 -4.09 -3.36 1.44
C ASN A 106 -4.26 -4.45 2.52
N PRO A 107 -5.49 -4.96 2.74
CA PRO A 107 -5.69 -6.13 3.57
C PRO A 107 -5.21 -7.39 2.82
N ALA A 108 -4.17 -8.03 3.34
CA ALA A 108 -3.60 -9.24 2.77
C ALA A 108 -3.80 -10.45 3.68
N LEU A 109 -4.05 -11.61 3.08
CA LEU A 109 -4.11 -12.91 3.75
C LEU A 109 -3.09 -13.84 3.09
N GLY A 110 -2.28 -14.52 3.88
CA GLY A 110 -1.16 -15.26 3.35
C GLY A 110 -0.72 -16.45 4.17
N PHE A 111 0.37 -17.02 3.69
CA PHE A 111 1.08 -18.11 4.34
C PHE A 111 2.57 -17.76 4.42
N GLU A 112 3.13 -17.94 5.61
CA GLU A 112 4.54 -17.77 5.93
C GLU A 112 5.21 -19.15 6.13
N TYR A 113 6.35 -19.32 5.49
CA TYR A 113 7.22 -20.49 5.50
C TYR A 113 8.52 -20.13 6.24
N PRO A 114 8.66 -20.50 7.52
CA PRO A 114 9.91 -20.31 8.24
C PRO A 114 10.99 -21.23 7.63
N LEU A 115 11.95 -20.65 6.91
CA LEU A 115 13.07 -21.39 6.31
C LEU A 115 14.14 -21.72 7.34
N THR A 116 14.40 -20.77 8.24
CA THR A 116 15.31 -20.90 9.38
C THR A 116 14.67 -20.25 10.61
N GLN A 117 15.39 -20.22 11.74
CA GLN A 117 14.95 -19.46 12.92
C GLN A 117 14.91 -17.94 12.68
N GLU A 118 15.62 -17.46 11.65
CA GLU A 118 15.81 -16.04 11.37
C GLU A 118 15.15 -15.60 10.06
N ILE A 119 14.94 -16.51 9.10
CA ILE A 119 14.45 -16.18 7.76
C ILE A 119 13.10 -16.83 7.54
N THR A 120 12.11 -16.00 7.19
CA THR A 120 10.78 -16.43 6.78
C THR A 120 10.50 -15.90 5.38
N LEU A 121 9.97 -16.75 4.51
CA LEU A 121 9.43 -16.34 3.22
C LEU A 121 7.91 -16.48 3.26
N GLY A 122 7.20 -15.70 2.47
CA GLY A 122 5.75 -15.84 2.42
C GLY A 122 5.14 -15.35 1.13
N THR A 123 3.88 -15.71 0.97
CA THR A 123 3.05 -15.30 -0.15
C THR A 123 1.69 -14.90 0.37
N GLU A 124 1.16 -13.78 -0.13
CA GLU A 124 -0.15 -13.27 0.29
C GLU A 124 -1.04 -12.98 -0.92
N LEU A 125 -2.34 -13.20 -0.74
CA LEU A 125 -3.38 -12.69 -1.63
C LEU A 125 -3.95 -11.42 -1.01
N THR A 126 -4.13 -10.40 -1.84
CA THR A 126 -4.63 -9.12 -1.35
C THR A 126 -5.82 -8.60 -2.14
N LEU A 127 -6.63 -7.80 -1.45
CA LEU A 127 -7.73 -7.04 -2.00
C LEU A 127 -7.55 -5.55 -1.71
N ALA A 128 -6.74 -4.89 -2.53
CA ALA A 128 -6.31 -3.53 -2.26
C ALA A 128 -7.31 -2.48 -2.78
N PHE A 129 -7.43 -1.39 -2.03
CA PHE A 129 -8.24 -0.22 -2.38
C PHE A 129 -7.34 0.99 -2.53
N PHE A 130 -7.53 1.75 -3.61
CA PHE A 130 -6.70 2.89 -4.01
C PHE A 130 -7.54 4.18 -4.06
N PRO A 131 -8.14 4.64 -2.95
CA PRO A 131 -8.72 5.98 -2.92
C PRO A 131 -7.65 7.02 -3.25
N ARG A 132 -8.00 7.92 -4.18
CA ARG A 132 -7.16 9.02 -4.62
C ARG A 132 -7.82 10.33 -4.25
N PHE A 133 -7.09 11.18 -3.54
CA PHE A 133 -7.59 12.46 -3.05
C PHE A 133 -6.87 13.59 -3.78
N PRO A 134 -7.58 14.46 -4.52
CA PRO A 134 -6.95 15.59 -5.17
C PRO A 134 -6.41 16.54 -4.10
N ILE A 135 -5.14 16.92 -4.23
CA ILE A 135 -4.50 17.98 -3.45
C ILE A 135 -4.59 19.26 -4.27
N PHE A 136 -5.38 20.21 -3.77
CA PHE A 136 -5.54 21.51 -4.40
C PHE A 136 -4.41 22.45 -3.97
N PHE A 137 -3.55 22.84 -4.92
CA PHE A 137 -2.69 24.01 -4.75
C PHE A 137 -3.34 25.22 -5.43
N LEU A 138 -3.23 26.39 -4.81
CA LEU A 138 -3.73 27.64 -5.38
C LEU A 138 -3.11 27.84 -6.79
N GLY A 139 -3.95 27.85 -7.82
CA GLY A 139 -3.55 28.18 -9.20
C GLY A 139 -3.09 27.02 -10.10
N LYS A 140 -3.24 25.73 -9.71
CA LYS A 140 -2.93 24.58 -10.58
C LYS A 140 -4.04 23.53 -10.60
N GLY A 141 -4.35 22.99 -11.79
CA GLY A 141 -5.15 21.76 -11.99
C GLY A 141 -6.61 21.75 -11.48
N SER A 142 -7.15 22.85 -10.95
CA SER A 142 -8.46 22.82 -10.29
C SER A 142 -9.64 22.50 -11.23
N SER A 143 -9.53 22.83 -12.52
CA SER A 143 -10.58 22.59 -13.51
C SER A 143 -10.77 21.10 -13.85
N GLN A 144 -9.70 20.31 -13.86
CA GLN A 144 -9.74 18.88 -14.20
C GLN A 144 -9.91 17.97 -12.98
N ALA A 145 -9.75 18.50 -11.77
CA ALA A 145 -9.74 17.71 -10.54
C ALA A 145 -11.04 16.93 -10.31
N LEU A 146 -12.20 17.54 -10.59
CA LEU A 146 -13.50 16.87 -10.41
C LEU A 146 -13.66 15.70 -11.38
N ASP A 147 -13.34 15.89 -12.65
CA ASP A 147 -13.46 14.84 -13.67
C ASP A 147 -12.47 13.69 -13.40
N ALA A 148 -11.21 14.04 -13.11
CA ALA A 148 -10.18 13.05 -12.79
C ALA A 148 -10.54 12.24 -11.52
N THR A 149 -11.08 12.91 -10.50
CA THR A 149 -11.57 12.25 -9.28
C THR A 149 -12.76 11.35 -9.59
N GLY A 150 -13.76 11.87 -10.32
CA GLY A 150 -14.95 11.10 -10.72
C GLY A 150 -14.60 9.83 -11.49
N TRP A 151 -13.60 9.90 -12.37
CA TRP A 151 -13.09 8.74 -13.09
C TRP A 151 -12.55 7.66 -12.14
N PHE A 152 -11.71 8.01 -11.15
CA PHE A 152 -11.22 7.03 -10.17
C PHE A 152 -12.34 6.42 -9.33
N TYR A 153 -13.29 7.23 -8.85
CA TYR A 153 -14.37 6.78 -7.96
C TYR A 153 -15.51 6.07 -8.68
N SER A 154 -15.50 6.02 -10.02
CA SER A 154 -16.43 5.22 -10.82
C SER A 154 -16.11 3.71 -10.85
N GLY A 155 -15.61 3.18 -9.72
CA GLY A 155 -15.24 1.76 -9.57
C GLY A 155 -13.79 1.41 -9.92
N ARG A 156 -12.92 2.40 -10.17
CA ARG A 156 -11.51 2.22 -10.58
C ARG A 156 -10.53 2.39 -9.42
N PHE A 157 -10.91 1.88 -8.26
CA PHE A 157 -10.13 1.95 -7.02
C PHE A 157 -9.90 0.57 -6.40
N PHE A 158 -10.33 -0.51 -7.05
CA PHE A 158 -10.26 -1.87 -6.53
C PHE A 158 -9.25 -2.70 -7.30
N PHE A 159 -8.28 -3.26 -6.59
CA PHE A 159 -7.12 -3.93 -7.15
C PHE A 159 -6.83 -5.22 -6.36
N PRO A 160 -7.35 -6.39 -6.78
CA PRO A 160 -6.85 -7.63 -6.26
C PRO A 160 -5.37 -7.78 -6.62
N GLY A 161 -4.62 -8.50 -5.80
CA GLY A 161 -3.20 -8.63 -6.01
C GLY A 161 -2.60 -9.88 -5.38
N VAL A 162 -1.34 -10.08 -5.71
CA VAL A 162 -0.49 -11.11 -5.12
C VAL A 162 0.76 -10.45 -4.57
N GLU A 163 1.27 -11.00 -3.49
CA GLU A 163 2.49 -10.58 -2.83
C GLU A 163 3.44 -11.76 -2.65
N VAL A 164 4.72 -11.50 -2.79
CA VAL A 164 5.80 -12.32 -2.23
C VAL A 164 6.62 -11.50 -1.25
N HIS A 165 7.05 -12.09 -0.15
CA HIS A 165 7.88 -11.39 0.83
C HIS A 165 8.94 -12.25 1.47
N GLY A 166 9.95 -11.59 2.01
CA GLY A 166 10.96 -12.14 2.90
C GLY A 166 11.08 -11.30 4.16
N ILE A 167 11.25 -11.98 5.29
CA ILE A 167 11.46 -11.40 6.61
C ILE A 167 12.77 -11.98 7.15
N TRP A 168 13.67 -11.09 7.57
CA TRP A 168 14.92 -11.46 8.22
C TRP A 168 14.96 -10.90 9.64
N GLN A 169 14.80 -11.78 10.61
CA GLN A 169 14.94 -11.51 12.03
C GLN A 169 16.43 -11.47 12.40
N PHE A 170 16.97 -10.27 12.59
CA PHE A 170 18.38 -10.08 12.95
C PHE A 170 18.61 -9.81 14.44
N SER A 171 17.54 -9.73 15.23
CA SER A 171 17.59 -9.55 16.70
C SER A 171 16.29 -10.07 17.33
N GLU A 172 16.13 -10.04 18.65
CA GLU A 172 14.86 -10.43 19.28
C GLU A 172 13.73 -9.42 19.01
N LEU A 173 14.07 -8.14 18.80
CA LEU A 173 13.09 -7.04 18.69
C LEU A 173 12.83 -6.57 17.25
N PHE A 174 13.79 -6.79 16.35
CA PHE A 174 13.77 -6.19 15.02
C PHE A 174 13.90 -7.21 13.89
N ALA A 175 13.16 -6.97 12.81
CA ALA A 175 13.29 -7.70 11.55
C ALA A 175 13.34 -6.74 10.36
N LEU A 176 14.11 -7.09 9.33
CA LEU A 176 14.04 -6.44 8.03
C LEU A 176 13.02 -7.17 7.15
N THR A 177 12.26 -6.41 6.37
CA THR A 177 11.29 -6.97 5.42
C THR A 177 11.58 -6.49 4.01
N ALA A 178 11.34 -7.37 3.05
CA ALA A 178 11.34 -7.05 1.62
C ALA A 178 10.07 -7.65 1.01
N ARG A 179 9.31 -6.82 0.28
CA ARG A 179 8.00 -7.21 -0.29
C ARG A 179 7.89 -6.81 -1.75
N GLY A 180 7.34 -7.71 -2.56
CA GLY A 180 6.96 -7.44 -3.94
C GLY A 180 5.47 -7.68 -4.16
N TYR A 181 4.78 -6.68 -4.69
CA TYR A 181 3.36 -6.71 -4.99
C TYR A 181 3.09 -6.61 -6.48
N LEU A 182 2.10 -7.36 -6.94
CA LEU A 182 1.47 -7.17 -8.23
C LEU A 182 -0.03 -6.92 -8.03
N PHE A 183 -0.48 -5.73 -8.42
CA PHE A 183 -1.86 -5.25 -8.30
C PHE A 183 -2.54 -5.24 -9.65
N TYR A 184 -3.65 -5.95 -9.78
CA TYR A 184 -4.36 -6.14 -11.04
C TYR A 184 -5.50 -5.12 -11.21
N PRO A 185 -5.56 -4.40 -12.34
CA PRO A 185 -6.59 -3.41 -12.64
C PRO A 185 -7.84 -4.12 -13.19
N VAL A 186 -8.53 -4.88 -12.35
CA VAL A 186 -9.67 -5.71 -12.80
C VAL A 186 -10.80 -4.92 -13.45
N PHE A 187 -10.84 -3.61 -13.23
CA PHE A 187 -11.78 -2.74 -13.92
C PHE A 187 -11.58 -2.68 -15.43
N ASN A 188 -10.39 -2.99 -15.93
CA ASN A 188 -10.13 -3.07 -17.36
C ASN A 188 -10.98 -4.14 -18.05
N LEU A 189 -11.47 -5.14 -17.30
CA LEU A 189 -12.38 -6.16 -17.84
C LEU A 189 -13.73 -5.60 -18.30
N TRP A 190 -14.18 -4.47 -17.74
CA TRP A 190 -15.45 -3.84 -18.12
C TRP A 190 -15.28 -2.47 -18.78
N THR A 191 -14.11 -1.83 -18.68
CA THR A 191 -13.83 -0.59 -19.43
C THR A 191 -13.33 -0.86 -20.85
N GLY A 192 -12.75 -2.04 -21.09
CA GLY A 192 -12.17 -2.41 -22.38
C GLY A 192 -10.76 -1.87 -22.61
N ASP A 193 -10.16 -1.24 -21.60
CA ASP A 193 -8.77 -0.77 -21.65
C ASP A 193 -7.79 -1.97 -21.67
N PRO A 194 -6.56 -1.81 -22.20
CA PRO A 194 -5.54 -2.86 -22.16
C PRO A 194 -5.25 -3.35 -20.74
N TRP A 195 -4.99 -4.65 -20.56
CA TRP A 195 -4.78 -5.23 -19.22
C TRP A 195 -3.60 -4.62 -18.43
N TYR A 196 -2.58 -4.11 -19.12
CA TYR A 196 -1.43 -3.49 -18.48
C TYR A 196 -1.70 -2.05 -18.02
N ASP A 197 -2.78 -1.41 -18.47
CA ASP A 197 -3.14 -0.06 -18.05
C ASP A 197 -3.48 -0.05 -16.55
N GLN A 198 -2.80 0.78 -15.76
CA GLN A 198 -2.91 0.83 -14.30
C GLN A 198 -2.44 -0.45 -13.58
N LEU A 199 -1.80 -1.39 -14.26
CA LEU A 199 -1.16 -2.55 -13.61
C LEU A 199 -0.08 -2.05 -12.66
N GLY A 200 -0.20 -2.37 -11.38
CA GLY A 200 0.71 -1.89 -10.35
C GLY A 200 1.77 -2.93 -9.99
N LEU A 201 3.04 -2.56 -10.02
CA LEU A 201 4.15 -3.34 -9.49
C LEU A 201 4.81 -2.53 -8.37
N THR A 202 4.88 -3.07 -7.15
CA THR A 202 5.49 -2.37 -6.01
C THR A 202 6.58 -3.20 -5.37
N LEU A 203 7.72 -2.59 -5.08
CA LEU A 203 8.81 -3.17 -4.30
C LEU A 203 9.06 -2.32 -3.06
N ASN A 204 8.92 -2.92 -1.88
CA ASN A 204 9.06 -2.24 -0.60
C ASN A 204 10.09 -2.92 0.30
N PHE A 205 10.75 -2.10 1.11
CA PHE A 205 11.63 -2.53 2.20
C PHE A 205 11.15 -1.91 3.51
N GLY A 206 11.22 -2.68 4.58
CA GLY A 206 10.70 -2.26 5.87
C GLY A 206 11.52 -2.72 7.07
N LEU A 207 11.19 -2.11 8.20
CA LEU A 207 11.67 -2.47 9.53
C LEU A 207 10.45 -2.83 10.38
N ARG A 208 10.44 -4.06 10.89
CA ARG A 208 9.43 -4.56 11.83
C ARG A 208 9.96 -4.50 13.25
N PHE A 209 9.14 -3.97 14.14
CA PHE A 209 9.32 -3.91 15.58
C PHE A 209 8.38 -4.93 16.21
N LYS A 210 8.93 -6.00 16.80
CA LYS A 210 8.13 -7.00 17.52
C LYS A 210 7.57 -6.42 18.82
N LEU A 211 6.37 -6.87 19.19
CA LEU A 211 5.68 -6.50 20.43
C LEU A 211 5.80 -7.62 21.47
#